data_AF-A0A4Q6BIK5-F1
#
_entry.id   AF-A0A4Q6BIK5-F1
#
_cell.length_a   1.000
_cell.length_b   1.000
_cell.length_c   1.000
_cell.angle_alpha   90.00
_cell.angle_beta   90.00
_cell.angle_gamma   90.00
#
_symmetry.space_group_name_H-M   'P 1'
#
loop_
_entity.id
_entity.type
_entity.pdbx_description
1 polymer ?
#
loop_
_entity_poly.entity_id
_entity_poly.type
_entity_poly.pdbx_seq_one_letter_code
_entity_poly.pdbx_strand_id
1 'polypeptide(L)'
;MYLTKAPTLTILLPIYDATGVMRFPNSGGPYFGLHCLVDNALPLSKQAVRCAERYFGRDDLSDKLEAVAAIDPVLRQEGESSSVLFLMRPKGQPLEADKSWFTIAQVLRSMPAGGNRLAYMKALQYMAGAADAEVSVLEVDEEVRQRLKELASESSENLVD
;
A
#
# COMPACT_ATOMS: atom_id res chain seq x y z
N MET A 1 -18.50 3.43 -21.89
CA MET A 1 -17.37 2.48 -21.78
C MET A 1 -17.03 2.38 -20.30
N TYR A 2 -17.58 1.37 -19.62
CA TYR A 2 -17.41 1.18 -18.17
C TYR A 2 -16.14 0.37 -17.95
N LEU A 3 -15.02 1.04 -17.65
CA LEU A 3 -13.84 0.37 -17.12
C LEU A 3 -14.15 -0.01 -15.68
N THR A 4 -14.41 -1.30 -15.44
CA THR A 4 -14.28 -1.89 -14.10
C THR A 4 -12.86 -1.57 -13.63
N LYS A 5 -12.73 -0.59 -12.74
CA LYS A 5 -11.46 -0.16 -12.18
C LYS A 5 -10.93 -1.31 -11.33
N ALA A 6 -10.06 -2.13 -11.91
CA ALA A 6 -9.46 -3.28 -11.23
C ALA A 6 -8.83 -2.81 -9.90
N PRO A 7 -8.98 -3.60 -8.82
CA PRO A 7 -8.47 -3.22 -7.51
C PRO A 7 -6.96 -3.02 -7.57
N THR A 8 -6.48 -2.01 -6.86
CA THR A 8 -5.06 -1.68 -6.79
C THR A 8 -4.47 -2.01 -5.43
N LEU A 9 -3.15 -2.15 -5.41
CA LEU A 9 -2.35 -2.17 -4.20
C LEU A 9 -1.60 -0.84 -4.14
N THR A 10 -1.73 -0.11 -3.03
CA THR A 10 -0.92 1.06 -2.71
C THR A 10 0.10 0.67 -1.64
N ILE A 11 1.37 0.72 -1.98
CA ILE A 11 2.46 0.25 -1.12
C ILE A 11 3.11 1.45 -0.46
N LEU A 12 3.07 1.47 0.86
CA LEU A 12 3.78 2.41 1.70
C LEU A 12 5.13 1.79 2.08
N LEU A 13 6.20 2.38 1.56
CA LEU A 13 7.57 1.93 1.80
C LEU A 13 8.39 3.06 2.42
N PRO A 14 8.61 3.07 3.75
CA PRO A 14 9.44 4.04 4.42
C PRO A 14 10.91 3.80 4.06
N ILE A 15 11.59 4.84 3.57
CA ILE A 15 13.04 4.80 3.30
C ILE A 15 13.64 6.06 3.92
N TYR A 16 14.79 5.90 4.55
CA TYR A 16 15.51 7.02 5.16
C TYR A 16 16.45 7.65 4.12
N ASP A 17 16.51 8.97 4.09
CA ASP A 17 17.55 9.68 3.36
C ASP A 17 18.87 9.72 4.16
N ALA A 18 19.95 10.21 3.56
CA ALA A 18 21.26 10.35 4.20
C ALA A 18 21.25 11.22 5.49
N THR A 19 20.19 11.98 5.74
CA THR A 19 20.04 12.80 6.96
C THR A 19 19.19 12.12 8.05
N GLY A 20 18.75 10.89 7.81
CA GLY A 20 17.90 10.14 8.74
C GLY A 20 16.43 10.56 8.70
N VAL A 21 15.99 11.30 7.68
CA VAL A 21 14.59 11.67 7.50
C VAL A 21 13.87 10.56 6.73
N MET A 22 12.79 10.05 7.31
CA MET A 22 11.93 9.05 6.68
C MET A 22 11.07 9.68 5.58
N ARG A 23 11.12 9.09 4.40
CA ARG A 23 10.40 9.53 3.20
C ARG A 23 9.76 8.36 2.49
N PHE A 24 8.79 8.68 1.64
CA PHE A 24 7.95 7.71 0.96
C PHE A 24 7.98 7.97 -0.55
N PRO A 25 8.39 7.00 -1.37
CA PRO A 25 8.32 7.14 -2.82
C PRO A 25 6.85 7.19 -3.26
N ASN A 26 6.61 7.86 -4.39
CA ASN A 26 5.29 7.94 -5.00
C ASN A 26 5.39 7.73 -6.51
N SER A 27 4.60 6.80 -7.02
CA SER A 27 4.56 6.45 -8.45
C SER A 27 3.53 7.26 -9.26
N GLY A 28 2.81 8.20 -8.62
CA GLY A 28 1.87 9.11 -9.30
C GLY A 28 0.44 8.59 -9.44
N GLY A 29 0.02 7.69 -8.56
CA GLY A 29 -1.37 7.19 -8.49
C GLY A 29 -2.31 8.07 -7.66
N PRO A 30 -3.58 7.63 -7.47
CA PRO A 30 -4.59 8.39 -6.72
C PRO A 30 -4.30 8.49 -5.22
N TYR A 31 -3.40 7.64 -4.71
CA TYR A 31 -2.99 7.59 -3.31
C TYR A 31 -1.47 7.82 -3.19
N PHE A 32 -0.95 8.03 -1.99
CA PHE A 32 0.49 8.20 -1.79
C PHE A 32 1.20 6.86 -1.63
N GLY A 33 2.02 6.48 -2.61
CA GLY A 33 2.84 5.27 -2.52
C GLY A 33 3.22 4.71 -3.87
N LEU A 34 3.70 3.47 -3.87
CA LEU A 34 3.90 2.70 -5.09
C LEU A 34 2.60 1.99 -5.45
N HIS A 35 2.22 1.97 -6.72
CA HIS A 35 0.94 1.42 -7.16
C HIS A 35 1.15 0.25 -8.12
N CYS A 36 0.36 -0.80 -7.92
CA CYS A 36 0.18 -1.84 -8.93
C CYS A 36 -1.26 -2.34 -8.96
N LEU A 37 -1.65 -2.93 -10.08
CA LEU A 37 -2.89 -3.69 -10.17
C LEU A 37 -2.74 -4.98 -9.37
N VAL A 38 -3.81 -5.41 -8.71
CA VAL A 38 -3.82 -6.68 -7.99
C VAL A 38 -3.99 -7.84 -8.97
N ASP A 39 -3.05 -8.77 -8.92
CA ASP A 39 -3.12 -10.07 -9.56
C ASP A 39 -3.55 -11.14 -8.54
N ASN A 40 -4.76 -11.67 -8.69
CA ASN A 40 -5.31 -12.68 -7.77
C ASN A 40 -4.57 -14.03 -7.80
N ALA A 41 -3.67 -14.25 -8.76
CA ALA A 41 -2.84 -15.46 -8.84
C ALA A 41 -1.59 -15.39 -7.93
N LEU A 42 -1.26 -14.21 -7.38
CA LEU A 42 -0.05 -14.00 -6.59
C LEU A 42 -0.36 -13.47 -5.19
N PRO A 43 0.40 -13.85 -4.14
CA PRO A 43 0.31 -13.22 -2.82
C PRO A 43 0.60 -11.72 -2.89
N LEU A 44 -0.11 -10.91 -2.10
CA LEU A 44 0.06 -9.44 -2.09
C LEU A 44 1.48 -9.04 -1.74
N SER A 45 2.09 -9.73 -0.79
CA SER A 45 3.49 -9.53 -0.41
C SER A 45 4.47 -9.65 -1.59
N LYS A 46 4.29 -10.67 -2.44
CA LYS A 46 5.12 -10.87 -3.65
C LYS A 46 4.87 -9.79 -4.70
N GLN A 47 3.61 -9.38 -4.86
CA GLN A 47 3.26 -8.30 -5.78
C GLN A 47 3.86 -6.96 -5.33
N ALA A 48 3.85 -6.69 -4.03
CA ALA A 48 4.38 -5.47 -3.44
C ALA A 48 5.90 -5.35 -3.65
N VAL A 49 6.64 -6.45 -3.44
CA VAL A 49 8.06 -6.54 -3.77
C VAL A 49 8.31 -6.26 -5.25
N ARG A 50 7.60 -6.94 -6.16
CA ARG A 50 7.75 -6.74 -7.62
C ARG A 50 7.46 -5.30 -8.05
N CYS A 51 6.49 -4.65 -7.41
CA CYS A 51 6.19 -3.25 -7.66
C CYS A 51 7.34 -2.34 -7.23
N ALA A 52 7.93 -2.59 -6.05
CA ALA A 52 9.12 -1.86 -5.59
C ALA A 52 10.33 -2.08 -6.51
N GLU A 53 10.61 -3.32 -6.91
CA GLU A 53 11.67 -3.68 -7.85
C GLU A 53 11.56 -2.91 -9.16
N ARG A 54 10.35 -2.88 -9.74
CA ARG A 54 10.06 -2.11 -10.96
C ARG A 54 10.25 -0.61 -10.77
N TYR A 55 9.78 -0.05 -9.66
CA TYR A 55 9.90 1.38 -9.39
C TYR A 55 11.37 1.81 -9.24
N PHE A 56 12.19 0.99 -8.58
CA PHE A 56 13.61 1.27 -8.37
C PHE A 56 14.53 0.79 -9.50
N GLY A 57 14.01 0.04 -10.48
CA GLY A 57 14.81 -0.58 -11.53
C GLY A 57 15.83 -1.59 -10.98
N ARG A 58 15.45 -2.35 -9.96
CA ARG A 58 16.32 -3.28 -9.24
C ARG A 58 15.62 -4.61 -8.98
N ASP A 59 16.23 -5.71 -9.40
CA ASP A 59 15.66 -7.06 -9.25
C ASP A 59 16.22 -7.81 -8.02
N ASP A 60 17.00 -7.12 -7.17
CA ASP A 60 17.69 -7.70 -6.02
C ASP A 60 17.04 -7.33 -4.67
N LEU A 61 15.79 -6.85 -4.70
CA LEU A 61 15.11 -6.33 -3.52
C LEU A 61 14.26 -7.39 -2.78
N SER A 62 13.98 -8.54 -3.39
CA SER A 62 13.14 -9.59 -2.82
C SER A 62 13.46 -9.96 -1.38
N ASP A 63 14.75 -10.17 -1.08
CA ASP A 63 15.20 -10.57 0.26
C ASP A 63 15.52 -9.38 1.16
N LYS A 64 15.52 -8.16 0.60
CA LYS A 64 15.89 -6.90 1.25
C LYS A 64 14.67 -6.09 1.69
N LEU A 65 13.47 -6.54 1.33
CA LEU A 65 12.22 -5.95 1.74
C LEU A 65 11.41 -6.96 2.55
N GLU A 66 10.56 -6.45 3.42
CA GLU A 66 9.70 -7.25 4.28
C GLU A 66 8.28 -6.69 4.24
N ALA A 67 7.31 -7.58 4.03
CA ALA A 67 5.90 -7.26 4.18
C ALA A 67 5.57 -7.14 5.67
N VAL A 68 4.97 -6.02 6.06
CA VAL A 68 4.60 -5.76 7.47
C VAL A 68 3.12 -6.04 7.68
N ALA A 69 2.25 -5.36 6.94
CA ALA A 69 0.81 -5.48 7.11
C ALA A 69 0.04 -4.99 5.89
N ALA A 70 -1.11 -5.60 5.61
CA ALA A 70 -2.18 -4.94 4.86
C ALA A 70 -3.03 -4.12 5.85
N ILE A 71 -3.32 -2.88 5.51
CA ILE A 71 -3.95 -1.92 6.41
C ILE A 71 -5.43 -1.75 6.06
N ASP A 72 -6.27 -1.91 7.08
CA ASP A 72 -7.71 -1.67 7.03
C ASP A 72 -8.05 -0.30 7.67
N PRO A 73 -8.86 0.57 7.04
CA PRO A 73 -9.71 0.31 5.86
C PRO A 73 -9.00 0.47 4.52
N VAL A 74 -9.60 -0.15 3.49
CA VAL A 74 -9.24 0.03 2.07
C VAL A 74 -9.39 1.51 1.70
N LEU A 75 -8.44 2.03 0.92
CA LEU A 75 -8.47 3.39 0.43
C LEU A 75 -9.58 3.55 -0.62
N ARG A 76 -10.42 4.57 -0.43
CA ARG A 76 -11.52 4.89 -1.35
C ARG A 76 -11.59 6.40 -1.55
N GLN A 77 -11.76 6.81 -2.80
CA GLN A 77 -11.99 8.20 -3.17
C GLN A 77 -12.98 8.21 -4.34
N GLU A 78 -13.91 9.16 -4.33
CA GLU A 78 -14.91 9.29 -5.39
C GLU A 78 -14.22 9.42 -6.76
N GLY A 79 -14.71 8.65 -7.73
CA GLY A 79 -14.14 8.61 -9.08
C GLY A 79 -12.83 7.83 -9.20
N GLU A 80 -12.26 7.27 -8.12
CA GLU A 80 -11.00 6.52 -8.12
C GLU A 80 -11.14 5.01 -7.88
N SER A 81 -10.14 4.23 -8.31
CA SER A 81 -10.08 2.79 -8.02
C SER A 81 -9.88 2.60 -6.52
N SER A 82 -10.58 1.63 -5.92
CA SER A 82 -10.30 1.25 -4.53
C SER A 82 -8.91 0.59 -4.43
N SER A 83 -8.19 0.90 -3.35
CA SER A 83 -6.82 0.41 -3.17
C SER A 83 -6.55 -0.12 -1.77
N VAL A 84 -5.96 -1.31 -1.66
CA VAL A 84 -5.47 -1.81 -0.37
C VAL A 84 -4.17 -1.10 -0.04
N LEU A 85 -4.09 -0.47 1.14
CA LEU A 85 -2.84 0.09 1.63
C LEU A 85 -1.99 -1.03 2.22
N PHE A 86 -0.79 -1.24 1.69
CA PHE A 86 0.11 -2.30 2.11
C PHE A 86 1.40 -1.69 2.63
N LEU A 87 1.76 -1.99 3.87
CA LEU A 87 2.96 -1.53 4.51
C LEU A 87 4.09 -2.53 4.30
N MET A 88 5.22 -2.03 3.81
CA MET A 88 6.48 -2.76 3.73
C MET A 88 7.55 -2.04 4.54
N ARG A 89 8.66 -2.74 4.81
CA ARG A 89 9.87 -2.14 5.38
C ARG A 89 11.13 -2.67 4.71
N PRO A 90 12.18 -1.86 4.54
CA PRO A 90 13.50 -2.35 4.17
C PRO A 90 14.14 -3.13 5.32
N LYS A 91 14.88 -4.20 4.99
CA LYS A 91 15.77 -4.90 5.92
C LYS A 91 17.16 -4.25 5.84
N GLY A 92 17.58 -3.59 6.92
CA GLY A 92 18.79 -2.78 6.89
C GLY A 92 18.60 -1.50 6.07
N GLN A 93 19.60 -1.11 5.28
CA GLN A 93 19.56 0.08 4.41
C GLN A 93 19.88 -0.28 2.95
N PRO A 94 19.02 -1.05 2.27
CA PRO A 94 19.25 -1.46 0.89
C PRO A 94 18.97 -0.35 -0.13
N LEU A 95 18.30 0.72 0.29
CA LEU A 95 17.84 1.85 -0.50
C LEU A 95 18.10 3.15 0.28
N GLU A 96 18.41 4.23 -0.44
CA GLU A 96 18.50 5.59 0.10
C GLU A 96 17.37 6.43 -0.48
N ALA A 97 16.68 7.21 0.35
CA ALA A 97 15.56 8.00 -0.11
C ALA A 97 15.98 9.27 -0.87
N ASP A 98 15.26 9.60 -1.93
CA ASP A 98 15.39 10.88 -2.60
C ASP A 98 14.77 12.01 -1.74
N LYS A 99 15.47 13.14 -1.61
CA LYS A 99 15.01 14.29 -0.83
C LYS A 99 13.75 14.96 -1.39
N SER A 100 13.45 14.74 -2.67
CA SER A 100 12.20 15.19 -3.31
C SER A 100 10.98 14.40 -2.86
N TRP A 101 11.17 13.21 -2.29
CA TRP A 101 10.05 12.41 -1.78
C TRP A 101 9.43 13.01 -0.53
N PHE A 102 8.15 12.67 -0.34
CA PHE A 102 7.33 13.22 0.72
C PHE A 102 7.66 12.56 2.06
N THR A 103 7.72 13.39 3.10
CA THR A 103 7.66 12.95 4.50
C THR A 103 6.24 12.55 4.86
N ILE A 104 6.06 11.74 5.90
CA ILE A 104 4.72 11.37 6.34
C ILE A 104 3.87 12.58 6.76
N ALA A 105 4.49 13.60 7.36
CA ALA A 105 3.79 14.82 7.75
C ALA A 105 3.23 15.57 6.53
N GLN A 106 3.93 15.54 5.40
CA GLN A 106 3.41 16.11 4.15
C GLN A 106 2.27 15.26 3.58
N VAL A 107 2.42 13.93 3.58
CA VAL A 107 1.40 12.97 3.13
C VAL A 107 0.10 13.14 3.92
N LEU A 108 0.16 13.20 5.25
CA LEU A 108 -1.04 13.34 6.09
C LEU A 108 -1.70 14.71 5.98
N ARG A 109 -0.93 15.77 5.68
CA ARG A 109 -1.45 17.14 5.50
C ARG A 109 -2.11 17.34 4.14
N SER A 110 -1.70 16.61 3.11
CA SER A 110 -2.33 16.69 1.78
C SER A 110 -3.65 15.92 1.70
N MET A 111 -3.96 15.08 2.70
CA MET A 111 -5.19 14.29 2.75
C MET A 111 -6.28 14.99 3.57
N PRO A 112 -7.54 14.99 3.09
CA PRO A 112 -8.66 15.39 3.92
C PRO A 112 -8.81 14.45 5.12
N ALA A 113 -9.45 14.93 6.19
CA ALA A 113 -9.84 14.06 7.30
C ALA A 113 -10.82 12.99 6.80
N GLY A 114 -10.62 11.73 7.19
CA GLY A 114 -11.47 10.62 6.75
C GLY A 114 -10.75 9.28 6.75
N GLY A 115 -11.39 8.28 6.13
CA GLY A 115 -10.94 6.88 6.12
C GLY A 115 -9.53 6.69 5.55
N ASN A 116 -9.21 7.38 4.44
CA ASN A 116 -7.87 7.28 3.84
C ASN A 116 -6.79 7.77 4.81
N ARG A 117 -6.95 8.96 5.38
CA ARG A 117 -5.99 9.51 6.36
C ARG A 117 -5.84 8.59 7.58
N LEU A 118 -6.95 7.99 8.04
CA LEU A 118 -6.92 7.00 9.12
C LEU A 118 -6.10 5.76 8.75
N ALA A 119 -6.22 5.25 7.53
CA ALA A 119 -5.43 4.10 7.07
C ALA A 119 -3.92 4.42 7.08
N TYR A 120 -3.50 5.58 6.59
CA TYR A 120 -2.08 5.98 6.67
C TYR A 120 -1.61 6.16 8.12
N MET A 121 -2.47 6.69 9.00
CA MET A 121 -2.14 6.78 10.43
C MET A 121 -2.00 5.41 11.09
N LYS A 122 -2.86 4.44 10.76
CA LYS A 122 -2.73 3.06 11.23
C LYS A 122 -1.43 2.43 10.74
N ALA A 123 -1.06 2.63 9.47
CA ALA A 123 0.22 2.15 8.94
C ALA A 123 1.41 2.66 9.77
N LEU A 124 1.37 3.92 10.23
CA LEU A 124 2.39 4.46 11.14
C LEU A 124 2.41 3.78 12.50
N GLN A 125 1.25 3.42 13.05
CA GLN A 125 1.16 2.71 14.32
C GLN A 125 1.80 1.31 14.21
N TYR A 126 1.56 0.60 13.10
CA TYR A 126 2.24 -0.66 12.80
C TYR A 126 3.76 -0.47 12.68
N MET A 127 4.24 0.57 11.98
CA MET A 127 5.68 0.86 11.91
C MET A 127 6.31 1.17 13.26
N ALA A 128 5.58 1.86 14.14
CA ALA A 128 6.05 2.20 15.49
C ALA A 128 6.03 1.02 16.47
N GLY A 129 5.49 -0.14 16.06
CA GLY A 129 5.28 -1.30 16.95
C GLY A 129 4.20 -1.05 18.02
N ALA A 130 3.33 -0.06 17.81
CA ALA A 130 2.28 0.33 18.75
C ALA A 130 0.94 -0.39 18.51
N ALA A 131 0.83 -1.15 17.42
CA ALA A 131 -0.24 -2.10 17.17
C ALA A 131 0.33 -3.50 17.38
N ASP A 132 -0.19 -4.25 18.36
CA ASP A 132 0.30 -5.58 18.73
C ASP A 132 0.43 -6.50 17.50
N ALA A 133 1.64 -7.06 17.35
CA ALA A 133 2.02 -7.93 16.26
C ALA A 133 1.59 -9.38 16.53
N GLU A 134 0.30 -9.67 16.46
CA GLU A 134 -0.22 -11.05 16.31
C GLU A 134 -1.33 -11.09 15.26
N VAL A 135 -1.06 -10.56 14.07
CA VAL A 135 -1.89 -10.86 12.90
C VAL A 135 -0.99 -11.55 11.87
N SER A 136 -1.14 -12.87 11.77
CA SER A 136 -0.39 -13.69 10.83
C SER A 136 -0.61 -13.14 9.42
N VAL A 137 0.46 -12.69 8.76
CA VAL A 137 0.44 -12.14 7.39
C VAL A 137 -0.28 -13.08 6.41
N LEU A 138 -0.27 -14.39 6.69
CA LEU A 138 -0.98 -15.41 5.90
C LEU A 138 -2.51 -15.39 6.09
N GLU A 139 -3.01 -15.05 7.28
CA GLU A 139 -4.45 -14.99 7.55
C GLU A 139 -5.06 -13.72 6.96
N VAL A 140 -4.32 -12.60 7.01
CA VAL A 140 -4.73 -11.33 6.39
C VAL A 140 -4.78 -11.44 4.87
N ASP A 141 -3.86 -12.18 4.25
CA ASP A 141 -3.83 -12.33 2.80
C ASP A 141 -5.14 -12.99 2.27
N GLU A 142 -5.74 -13.95 2.97
CA GLU A 142 -7.01 -14.56 2.55
C GLU A 142 -8.22 -13.67 2.87
N GLU A 143 -8.26 -13.01 4.03
CA GLU A 143 -9.35 -12.07 4.38
C GLU A 143 -9.40 -10.87 3.43
N VAL A 144 -8.23 -10.28 3.14
CA VAL A 144 -8.12 -9.18 2.18
C VAL A 144 -8.49 -9.67 0.78
N ARG A 145 -8.11 -10.88 0.40
CA ARG A 145 -8.48 -11.46 -0.90
C ARG A 145 -9.97 -11.74 -1.01
N GLN A 146 -10.62 -12.20 0.06
CA GLN A 146 -12.08 -12.34 0.11
C GLN A 146 -12.77 -10.97 -0.03
N ARG A 147 -12.32 -9.95 0.71
CA ARG A 147 -12.84 -8.58 0.58
C ARG A 147 -12.62 -7.97 -0.80
N LEU A 148 -11.46 -8.23 -1.42
CA LEU A 148 -11.20 -7.79 -2.79
C LEU A 148 -12.16 -8.44 -3.79
N LYS A 149 -12.53 -9.71 -3.57
CA LYS A 149 -13.56 -10.39 -4.35
C LYS A 149 -14.95 -9.78 -4.08
N GLU A 150 -15.29 -9.52 -2.82
CA GLU A 150 -16.55 -8.89 -2.43
C GLU A 150 -16.69 -7.50 -3.05
N LEU A 151 -15.63 -6.70 -3.05
CA LEU A 151 -15.65 -5.37 -3.68
C LEU A 151 -15.78 -5.45 -5.21
N ALA A 152 -15.21 -6.47 -5.82
CA ALA A 152 -15.41 -6.74 -7.24
C ALA A 152 -16.85 -7.21 -7.54
N SER A 153 -17.52 -7.90 -6.60
CA SER A 153 -18.90 -8.38 -6.76
C SER A 153 -19.98 -7.35 -6.41
N GLU A 154 -19.81 -6.54 -5.35
CA GLU A 154 -20.73 -5.46 -4.97
C GLU A 154 -20.84 -4.39 -6.07
N SER A 155 -19.75 -4.18 -6.81
CA SER A 155 -19.74 -3.31 -7.99
C SER A 155 -20.41 -3.94 -9.21
N SER A 156 -20.71 -5.25 -9.19
CA SER A 156 -21.49 -5.95 -10.22
C SER A 156 -22.97 -6.13 -9.88
N GLU A 157 -23.36 -6.18 -8.60
CA GLU A 157 -24.76 -6.41 -8.20
C GLU A 157 -25.65 -5.15 -8.23
N ASN A 158 -25.09 -3.94 -8.15
CA ASN A 158 -25.83 -2.68 -8.37
C ASN A 158 -26.11 -2.36 -9.86
N LEU A 159 -26.01 -3.34 -10.76
CA LEU A 159 -26.31 -3.23 -12.19
C LEU A 159 -27.70 -3.78 -12.56
N VAL A 160 -28.49 -4.20 -11.57
CA VAL A 160 -29.88 -4.66 -11.78
C VAL A 160 -30.81 -3.87 -10.86
N ASP A 161 -31.11 -2.64 -11.27
CA ASP A 161 -32.41 -1.98 -11.10
C ASP A 161 -32.50 -0.77 -12.06
#